data_AF-A0A976UFT2-F1
#
_entry.id   AF-A0A976UFT2-F1
#
_cell.length_a   1.000
_cell.length_b   1.000
_cell.length_c   1.000
_cell.angle_alpha   90.00
_cell.angle_beta   90.00
_cell.angle_gamma   90.00
#
_symmetry.space_group_name_H-M   'P 1'
#
loop_
_entity.id
_entity.type
_entity.pdbx_description
1 polymer ?
#
loop_
_entity_poly.entity_id
_entity_poly.type
_entity_poly.pdbx_seq_one_letter_code
_entity_poly.pdbx_strand_id
1 'polypeptide(L)'
;MKQNKLTFKSQKLVVDFFEFKFDVLPEFIKQKIVQSFFNLGFNSFDVDKKYRDPVQYSIQTNSKNQYQIQFVVNISSYWNGVCIAFPGNSAARFYQLSKEKKIDWNLFDSANINRFDLNYIRPIDPSQERQVVDFFKQSEQIIHSKGINARINSTKKELSLKIASKRSNRSAKIYDVGRKGQFLKFEMEIRRTLIANYKSDFLTNDFEKIEDLLTREFLNYFWKLLPLKNNYTDWLSQRIRPIVNNTIVSIQPYISTDYIKSDRSKLSPVSLKNFIMFLKFIRFTKELEYEIQKFDNIFYRVLVFRVKDFSDVCDSMFKSDNNYYKIRQVKQFLRQLQENIFLEIFNDSDFIQILALENQSIIEIDRLTGIPRVTLFKQPRSNYLVARIVLLEDLFHYKYPFRIPDLFELDLNHRKLSKYENLVRVEIIKTFSSRDVEKPFYIREFLNTYKISNQKIKEIKQIFIDIIHIFQQYQLIEKEGLLMLNRSPIDIYDLNTSNISDGIILYEKITTNLFLNDKV
;
A
#
# COMPACT_ATOMS: atom_id res chain seq x y z
N MET A 1 -9.23 -16.50 7.81
CA MET A 1 -8.46 -15.43 7.12
C MET A 1 -7.02 -15.50 7.59
N LYS A 2 -6.04 -15.76 6.71
CA LYS A 2 -4.63 -15.54 7.08
C LYS A 2 -4.47 -14.04 7.34
N GLN A 3 -4.09 -13.65 8.55
CA GLN A 3 -3.69 -12.26 8.83
C GLN A 3 -2.66 -11.86 7.78
N ASN A 4 -2.83 -10.67 7.22
CA ASN A 4 -1.99 -10.11 6.18
C ASN A 4 -0.59 -9.78 6.74
N LYS A 5 0.22 -10.81 7.04
CA LYS A 5 1.61 -10.66 7.46
C LYS A 5 2.37 -9.89 6.38
N LEU A 6 3.06 -8.85 6.79
CA LEU A 6 3.93 -8.04 5.95
C LEU A 6 5.36 -8.58 6.06
N THR A 7 6.06 -8.67 4.93
CA THR A 7 7.46 -9.10 4.90
C THR A 7 8.33 -7.94 4.42
N PHE A 8 9.61 -7.94 4.79
CA PHE A 8 10.55 -6.95 4.29
C PHE A 8 10.63 -7.01 2.76
N LYS A 9 10.65 -8.23 2.19
CA LYS A 9 10.65 -8.45 0.74
C LYS A 9 9.42 -7.84 0.07
N SER A 10 8.21 -8.16 0.54
CA SER A 10 6.96 -7.65 -0.06
C SER A 10 6.82 -6.14 0.05
N GLN A 11 7.49 -5.49 1.01
CA GLN A 11 7.46 -4.04 1.18
C GLN A 11 8.70 -3.33 0.62
N LYS A 12 9.66 -4.06 0.04
CA LYS A 12 10.94 -3.56 -0.47
C LYS A 12 11.77 -2.86 0.62
N LEU A 13 11.68 -3.34 1.85
CA LEU A 13 12.52 -2.89 2.96
C LEU A 13 13.80 -3.72 3.00
N VAL A 14 14.91 -3.07 3.33
CA VAL A 14 16.22 -3.70 3.45
C VAL A 14 16.81 -3.37 4.82
N VAL A 15 17.44 -4.36 5.45
CA VAL A 15 18.20 -4.17 6.68
C VAL A 15 19.52 -3.45 6.35
N ASP A 16 19.74 -2.27 6.92
CA ASP A 16 20.91 -1.43 6.66
C ASP A 16 21.95 -1.45 7.79
N PHE A 17 21.54 -1.85 8.99
CA PHE A 17 22.43 -1.93 10.14
C PHE A 17 21.90 -2.94 11.15
N PHE A 18 22.79 -3.72 11.75
CA PHE A 18 22.48 -4.60 12.86
C PHE A 18 23.59 -4.49 13.91
N GLU A 19 23.24 -4.30 15.17
CA GLU A 19 24.21 -4.18 16.25
C GLU A 19 23.83 -5.00 17.48
N PHE A 20 24.79 -5.79 17.96
CA PHE A 20 24.78 -6.42 19.26
C PHE A 20 25.63 -5.61 20.24
N LYS A 21 25.24 -5.62 21.51
CA LYS A 21 25.95 -4.98 22.61
C LYS A 21 26.32 -6.03 23.65
N PHE A 22 27.61 -6.20 23.89
CA PHE A 22 28.17 -7.07 24.92
C PHE A 22 28.76 -6.21 26.03
N ASP A 23 28.31 -6.40 27.27
CA ASP A 23 28.94 -5.73 28.42
C ASP A 23 30.33 -6.30 28.69
N VAL A 24 30.49 -7.61 28.51
CA VAL A 24 31.79 -8.30 28.47
C VAL A 24 31.76 -9.27 27.29
N LEU A 25 32.70 -9.13 26.37
CA LEU A 25 32.92 -10.07 25.27
C LEU A 25 34.20 -10.87 25.56
N PRO A 26 34.10 -12.14 25.99
CA PRO A 26 35.28 -12.97 26.21
C PRO A 26 36.07 -13.16 24.91
N GLU A 27 37.39 -13.12 24.98
CA GLU A 27 38.25 -13.22 23.80
C GLU A 27 38.04 -14.53 23.03
N PHE A 28 37.78 -15.64 23.74
CA PHE A 28 37.47 -16.92 23.09
C PHE A 28 36.15 -16.88 22.29
N ILE A 29 35.14 -16.12 22.73
CA ILE A 29 33.89 -15.91 21.99
C ILE A 29 34.16 -15.02 20.77
N LYS A 30 34.93 -13.93 20.95
CA LYS A 30 35.34 -13.05 19.85
C LYS A 30 36.01 -13.85 18.72
N GLN A 31 36.98 -14.72 19.05
CA GLN A 31 37.66 -15.56 18.07
C GLN A 31 36.71 -16.54 17.36
N LYS A 32 35.77 -17.15 18.08
CA LYS A 32 34.74 -18.02 17.46
C LYS A 32 33.85 -17.25 16.48
N ILE A 33 33.42 -16.04 16.84
CA ILE A 33 32.65 -15.16 15.95
C ILE A 33 33.49 -14.85 14.70
N VAL A 34 34.72 -14.38 14.87
CA VAL A 34 35.63 -14.05 13.77
C VAL A 34 35.77 -15.23 12.79
N GLN A 35 36.07 -16.42 13.29
CA GLN A 35 36.28 -17.61 12.45
C GLN A 35 34.99 -18.07 11.75
N SER A 36 33.85 -18.05 12.45
CA SER A 36 32.55 -18.43 11.89
C SER A 36 32.14 -17.48 10.76
N PHE A 37 32.24 -16.18 10.98
CA PHE A 37 31.85 -15.17 10.00
C PHE A 37 32.84 -15.04 8.84
N PHE A 38 34.13 -15.33 9.05
CA PHE A 38 35.10 -15.39 7.96
C PHE A 38 34.72 -16.42 6.90
N ASN A 39 34.29 -17.61 7.34
CA ASN A 39 33.82 -18.68 6.45
C ASN A 39 32.50 -18.32 5.72
N LEU A 40 31.73 -17.38 6.27
CA LEU A 40 30.50 -16.85 5.68
C LEU A 40 30.74 -15.63 4.76
N GLY A 41 32.00 -15.25 4.53
CA GLY A 41 32.40 -14.18 3.61
C GLY A 41 32.55 -12.81 4.25
N PHE A 42 32.75 -12.72 5.57
CA PHE A 42 32.94 -11.47 6.30
C PHE A 42 34.41 -11.23 6.65
N ASN A 43 34.85 -9.99 6.48
CA ASN A 43 36.10 -9.48 7.03
C ASN A 43 35.88 -8.90 8.42
N SER A 44 36.76 -9.22 9.36
CA SER A 44 36.63 -8.81 10.76
C SER A 44 37.57 -7.67 11.10
N PHE A 45 37.05 -6.66 11.81
CA PHE A 45 37.81 -5.48 12.20
C PHE A 45 37.53 -5.03 13.63
N ASP A 46 38.57 -4.60 14.34
CA ASP A 46 38.41 -3.80 15.55
C ASP A 46 38.25 -2.32 15.17
N VAL A 47 37.30 -1.63 15.81
CA VAL A 47 36.99 -0.22 15.54
C VAL A 47 37.01 0.57 16.85
N ASP A 48 37.94 1.51 16.97
CA ASP A 48 38.04 2.39 18.12
C ASP A 48 37.36 3.75 17.83
N LYS A 49 36.30 4.06 18.59
CA LYS A 49 35.54 5.33 18.49
C LYS A 49 36.04 6.43 19.45
N LYS A 50 37.19 6.27 20.09
CA LYS A 50 37.81 7.31 20.94
C LYS A 50 38.08 8.62 20.18
N TYR A 51 38.39 8.52 18.89
CA TYR A 51 38.72 9.66 18.03
C TYR A 51 37.52 10.11 17.17
N ARG A 52 37.56 11.35 16.67
CA ARG A 52 36.51 11.91 15.79
C ARG A 52 36.29 11.03 14.55
N ASP A 53 37.38 10.58 13.95
CA ASP A 53 37.39 9.59 12.88
C ASP A 53 37.77 8.24 13.50
N PRO A 54 36.89 7.21 13.43
CA PRO A 54 37.17 5.92 14.03
C PRO A 54 38.42 5.27 13.41
N VAL A 55 39.27 4.71 14.26
CA VAL A 55 40.45 3.96 13.79
C VAL A 55 40.07 2.50 13.65
N GLN A 56 40.39 1.89 12.52
CA GLN A 56 40.02 0.52 12.19
C GLN A 56 41.26 -0.37 12.01
N TYR A 57 41.27 -1.52 12.69
CA TYR A 57 42.34 -2.51 12.63
C TYR A 57 41.80 -3.83 12.08
N SER A 58 42.52 -4.42 11.13
CA SER A 58 42.13 -5.72 10.55
C SER A 58 42.43 -6.85 11.53
N ILE A 59 41.46 -7.73 11.76
CA ILE A 59 41.62 -8.95 12.56
C ILE A 59 41.86 -10.14 11.62
N GLN A 60 40.90 -10.39 10.72
CA GLN A 60 40.97 -11.47 9.73
C GLN A 60 40.27 -11.02 8.44
N THR A 61 41.02 -10.99 7.34
CA THR A 61 40.54 -10.44 6.08
C THR A 61 40.93 -11.29 4.88
N ASN A 62 40.09 -11.24 3.84
CA ASN A 62 40.34 -11.81 2.53
C ASN A 62 39.78 -10.86 1.48
N SER A 63 40.52 -10.63 0.40
CA SER A 63 40.08 -9.75 -0.71
C SER A 63 38.83 -10.28 -1.44
N LYS A 64 38.54 -11.59 -1.33
CA LYS A 64 37.33 -12.20 -1.89
C LYS A 64 36.08 -11.96 -1.03
N ASN A 65 36.25 -11.66 0.26
CA ASN A 65 35.14 -11.42 1.16
C ASN A 65 34.52 -10.04 0.89
N GLN A 66 33.18 -9.99 0.85
CA GLN A 66 32.43 -8.80 0.43
C GLN A 66 31.71 -8.09 1.59
N TYR A 67 31.69 -8.72 2.77
CA TYR A 67 30.98 -8.23 3.95
C TYR A 67 31.95 -7.94 5.08
N GLN A 68 31.50 -7.22 6.09
CA GLN A 68 32.32 -6.92 7.25
C GLN A 68 31.55 -7.02 8.57
N ILE A 69 32.30 -7.39 9.60
CA ILE A 69 31.88 -7.38 11.01
C ILE A 69 32.85 -6.48 11.78
N GLN A 70 32.31 -5.59 12.60
CA GLN A 70 33.07 -4.58 13.34
C GLN A 70 32.90 -4.80 14.84
N PHE A 71 34.01 -4.93 15.55
CA PHE A 71 34.07 -4.98 17.01
C PHE A 71 34.41 -3.57 17.52
N VAL A 72 33.38 -2.86 17.94
CA VAL A 72 33.42 -1.43 18.23
C VAL A 72 33.59 -1.19 19.73
N VAL A 73 34.65 -0.48 20.10
CA VAL A 73 34.96 -0.08 21.49
C VAL A 73 34.92 1.43 21.68
N ASN A 74 35.03 1.89 22.92
CA ASN A 74 35.07 3.31 23.30
C ASN A 74 33.87 4.12 22.76
N ILE A 75 32.68 3.51 22.75
CA ILE A 75 31.46 4.15 22.23
C ILE A 75 31.00 5.31 23.13
N SER A 76 31.30 5.23 24.43
CA SER A 76 31.02 6.27 25.41
C SER A 76 31.99 6.20 26.59
N SER A 77 32.24 7.32 27.26
CA SER A 77 33.08 7.39 28.47
C SER A 77 32.51 6.64 29.69
N TYR A 78 31.25 6.21 29.65
CA TYR A 78 30.54 5.60 30.78
C TYR A 78 30.24 4.10 30.59
N TRP A 79 30.75 3.48 29.52
CA TRP A 79 30.51 2.07 29.23
C TRP A 79 31.71 1.47 28.50
N ASN A 80 32.27 0.39 29.08
CA ASN A 80 33.51 -0.25 28.64
C ASN A 80 33.28 -1.59 27.93
N GLY A 81 32.09 -1.82 27.37
CA GLY A 81 31.79 -3.04 26.61
C GLY A 81 32.15 -2.92 25.12
N VAL A 82 31.74 -3.94 24.35
CA VAL A 82 32.00 -4.07 22.92
C VAL A 82 30.67 -4.15 22.16
N CYS A 83 30.48 -3.33 21.12
CA CYS A 83 29.40 -3.56 20.17
C CYS A 83 29.91 -4.37 18.98
N ILE A 84 29.17 -5.39 18.59
CA ILE A 84 29.41 -6.09 17.32
C ILE A 84 28.43 -5.54 16.29
N ALA A 85 28.95 -4.86 15.29
CA ALA A 85 28.16 -4.17 14.28
C ALA A 85 28.33 -4.79 12.88
N PHE A 86 27.20 -4.91 12.18
CA PHE A 86 27.11 -5.26 10.78
C PHE A 86 26.58 -4.04 10.02
N PRO A 87 27.44 -3.29 9.30
CA PRO A 87 27.03 -2.09 8.57
C PRO A 87 26.60 -2.38 7.13
N GLY A 88 25.60 -1.64 6.65
CA GLY A 88 25.12 -1.63 5.27
C GLY A 88 24.77 -3.02 4.76
N ASN A 89 25.33 -3.37 3.59
CA ASN A 89 25.13 -4.68 2.96
C ASN A 89 25.55 -5.87 3.85
N SER A 90 26.43 -5.66 4.83
CA SER A 90 26.80 -6.70 5.81
C SER A 90 25.63 -7.04 6.72
N ALA A 91 24.80 -6.06 7.09
CA ALA A 91 23.59 -6.26 7.88
C ALA A 91 22.55 -7.06 7.10
N ALA A 92 22.31 -6.70 5.84
CA ALA A 92 21.41 -7.42 4.95
C ALA A 92 21.84 -8.89 4.80
N ARG A 93 23.15 -9.14 4.62
CA ARG A 93 23.67 -10.50 4.54
C ARG A 93 23.55 -11.26 5.85
N PHE A 94 23.91 -10.65 6.98
CA PHE A 94 23.75 -11.25 8.31
C PHE A 94 22.29 -11.66 8.56
N TYR A 95 21.35 -10.77 8.28
CA TYR A 95 19.92 -11.04 8.42
C TYR A 95 19.46 -12.19 7.53
N GLN A 96 19.87 -12.21 6.26
CA GLN A 96 19.59 -13.32 5.33
C GLN A 96 20.11 -14.66 5.86
N LEU A 97 21.38 -14.72 6.30
CA LEU A 97 21.99 -15.93 6.85
C LEU A 97 21.27 -16.40 8.11
N SER A 98 20.78 -15.46 8.92
CA SER A 98 19.99 -15.76 10.12
C SER A 98 18.67 -16.46 9.75
N LYS A 99 17.95 -15.96 8.74
CA LYS A 99 16.74 -16.62 8.21
C LYS A 99 17.01 -18.00 7.64
N GLU A 100 18.18 -18.19 7.03
CA GLU A 100 18.65 -19.48 6.52
C GLU A 100 19.16 -20.43 7.61
N LYS A 101 19.06 -20.04 8.90
CA LYS A 101 19.56 -20.79 10.07
C LYS A 101 21.07 -21.11 9.98
N LYS A 102 21.84 -20.23 9.33
CA LYS A 102 23.31 -20.36 9.18
C LYS A 102 24.09 -19.61 10.25
N ILE A 103 23.42 -18.86 11.12
CA ILE A 103 24.03 -18.16 12.24
C ILE A 103 23.83 -18.99 13.51
N ASP A 104 24.93 -19.29 14.19
CA ASP A 104 24.90 -19.84 15.54
C ASP A 104 24.60 -18.72 16.54
N TRP A 105 23.34 -18.65 16.97
CA TRP A 105 22.88 -17.64 17.91
C TRP A 105 23.52 -17.75 19.30
N ASN A 106 24.06 -18.92 19.67
CA ASN A 106 24.72 -19.11 20.97
C ASN A 106 25.96 -18.21 21.12
N LEU A 107 26.56 -17.79 19.99
CA LEU A 107 27.66 -16.81 19.98
C LEU A 107 27.24 -15.42 20.50
N PHE A 108 25.93 -15.16 20.59
CA PHE A 108 25.35 -13.88 20.97
C PHE A 108 24.44 -13.96 22.22
N ASP A 109 24.44 -15.08 22.96
CA ASP A 109 23.54 -15.30 24.10
C ASP A 109 23.66 -14.21 25.18
N SER A 110 24.90 -13.83 25.49
CA SER A 110 25.20 -12.78 26.47
C SER A 110 25.02 -11.35 25.94
N ALA A 111 24.72 -11.19 24.65
CA ALA A 111 24.54 -9.87 24.03
C ALA A 111 23.09 -9.43 24.02
N ASN A 112 22.89 -8.11 23.98
CA ASN A 112 21.58 -7.52 23.67
C ASN A 112 21.59 -6.95 22.26
N ILE A 113 20.47 -7.04 21.55
CA ILE A 113 20.30 -6.31 20.29
C ILE A 113 20.12 -4.84 20.65
N ASN A 114 20.99 -3.98 20.13
CA ASN A 114 21.04 -2.57 20.51
C ASN A 114 20.56 -1.63 19.41
N ARG A 115 20.76 -2.01 18.15
CA ARG A 115 20.34 -1.21 16.99
C ARG A 115 19.98 -2.11 15.81
N PHE A 116 18.92 -1.71 15.13
CA PHE A 116 18.47 -2.31 13.88
C PHE A 116 17.94 -1.21 12.98
N ASP A 117 18.48 -1.10 11.78
CA ASP A 117 18.07 -0.08 10.83
C ASP A 117 17.39 -0.71 9.62
N LEU A 118 16.25 -0.15 9.26
CA LEU A 118 15.53 -0.47 8.03
C LEU A 118 15.63 0.69 7.08
N ASN A 119 15.70 0.39 5.79
CA ASN A 119 15.61 1.41 4.77
C ASN A 119 14.69 1.03 3.61
N TYR A 120 14.15 2.07 2.99
CA TYR A 120 13.43 2.03 1.74
C TYR A 120 14.07 3.01 0.75
N ILE A 121 14.30 2.56 -0.48
CA ILE A 121 14.82 3.40 -1.56
C ILE A 121 13.67 3.70 -2.53
N ARG A 122 13.33 4.98 -2.65
CA ARG A 122 12.33 5.49 -3.58
C ARG A 122 13.03 6.06 -4.82
N PRO A 123 12.74 5.59 -6.04
CA PRO A 123 13.18 6.29 -7.25
C PRO A 123 12.49 7.66 -7.36
N ILE A 124 13.21 8.64 -7.92
CA ILE A 124 12.69 9.97 -8.23
C ILE A 124 12.45 10.03 -9.73
N ASP A 125 11.24 10.46 -10.13
CA ASP A 125 10.96 10.75 -11.53
C ASP A 125 11.76 12.00 -11.96
N PRO A 126 12.38 12.03 -13.15
CA PRO A 126 13.12 13.20 -13.63
C PRO A 126 12.33 14.52 -13.57
N SER A 127 11.00 14.47 -13.70
CA SER A 127 10.12 15.63 -13.56
C SER A 127 10.03 16.20 -12.14
N GLN A 128 10.43 15.43 -11.12
CA GLN A 128 10.32 15.77 -9.70
C GLN A 128 11.63 16.34 -9.13
N GLU A 129 12.80 16.10 -9.74
CA GLU A 129 14.15 16.33 -9.19
C GLU A 129 14.36 17.70 -8.50
N ARG A 130 13.65 18.75 -8.91
CA ARG A 130 13.83 20.11 -8.39
C ARG A 130 13.08 20.42 -7.08
N GLN A 131 12.30 19.49 -6.53
CA GLN A 131 11.35 19.78 -5.42
C GLN A 131 11.68 19.10 -4.08
N VAL A 132 12.79 18.37 -3.96
CA VAL A 132 13.16 17.64 -2.71
C VAL A 132 13.32 18.60 -1.52
N VAL A 133 13.90 19.78 -1.75
CA VAL A 133 14.11 20.79 -0.70
C VAL A 133 12.78 21.28 -0.12
N ASP A 134 11.78 21.52 -0.95
CA ASP A 134 10.46 21.97 -0.50
C ASP A 134 9.72 20.87 0.25
N PHE A 135 9.86 19.61 -0.20
CA PHE A 135 9.39 18.45 0.55
C PHE A 135 10.04 18.35 1.94
N PHE A 136 11.35 18.58 2.05
CA PHE A 136 12.04 18.56 3.34
C PHE A 136 11.56 19.69 4.26
N LYS A 137 11.38 20.90 3.74
CA LYS A 137 10.83 22.03 4.52
C LYS A 137 9.43 21.74 5.02
N GLN A 138 8.55 21.22 4.16
CA GLN A 138 7.20 20.84 4.54
C GLN A 138 7.21 19.74 5.62
N SER A 139 8.07 18.74 5.45
CA SER A 139 8.22 17.66 6.42
C SER A 139 8.74 18.17 7.77
N GLU A 140 9.78 19.02 7.77
CA GLU A 140 10.34 19.63 8.98
C GLU A 140 9.28 20.41 9.76
N GLN A 141 8.44 21.21 9.08
CA GLN A 141 7.33 21.93 9.71
C GLN A 141 6.30 21.00 10.37
N ILE A 142 5.91 19.91 9.69
CA ILE A 142 4.97 18.91 10.22
C ILE A 142 5.57 18.17 11.42
N ILE A 143 6.86 17.87 11.39
CA ILE A 143 7.54 17.17 12.48
C ILE A 143 7.64 18.07 13.72
N HIS A 144 7.97 19.35 13.52
CA HIS A 144 8.03 20.33 14.61
C HIS A 144 6.66 20.59 15.25
N SER A 145 5.57 20.61 14.47
CA SER A 145 4.22 20.75 15.04
C SER A 145 3.82 19.59 15.95
N LYS A 146 4.52 18.45 15.85
CA LYS A 146 4.37 17.26 16.71
C LYS A 146 5.36 17.24 17.89
N GLY A 147 6.11 18.32 18.11
CA GLY A 147 7.09 18.44 19.20
C GLY A 147 8.34 17.60 19.00
N ILE A 148 8.61 17.13 17.78
CA ILE A 148 9.80 16.33 17.46
C ILE A 148 10.83 17.23 16.78
N ASN A 149 12.09 17.04 17.13
CA ASN A 149 13.19 17.75 16.47
C ASN A 149 13.43 17.18 15.07
N ALA A 150 13.41 18.04 14.06
CA ALA A 150 13.90 17.76 12.72
C ALA A 150 14.96 18.79 12.32
N ARG A 151 15.87 18.42 11.42
CA ARG A 151 16.85 19.35 10.86
C ARG A 151 17.20 18.98 9.43
N ILE A 152 17.09 19.95 8.54
CA ILE A 152 17.64 19.87 7.19
C ILE A 152 19.15 20.14 7.21
N ASN A 153 19.92 19.27 6.55
CA ASN A 153 21.32 19.49 6.21
C ASN A 153 21.43 19.65 4.69
N SER A 154 21.86 20.83 4.24
CA SER A 154 22.04 21.15 2.82
C SER A 154 23.46 21.66 2.61
N THR A 155 24.29 20.84 1.98
CA THR A 155 25.66 21.16 1.57
C THR A 155 25.83 20.85 0.09
N LYS A 156 26.93 21.30 -0.53
CA LYS A 156 27.24 20.94 -1.93
C LYS A 156 27.32 19.43 -2.19
N LYS A 157 27.50 18.61 -1.15
CA LYS A 157 27.70 17.14 -1.24
C LYS A 157 26.55 16.33 -0.65
N GLU A 158 25.68 16.92 0.16
CA GLU A 158 24.66 16.19 0.92
C GLU A 158 23.42 17.06 1.09
N LEU A 159 22.26 16.53 0.69
CA LEU A 159 20.95 17.02 1.05
C LEU A 159 20.26 15.93 1.88
N SER A 160 19.92 16.25 3.13
CA SER A 160 19.24 15.30 4.02
C SER A 160 18.31 15.98 5.03
N LEU A 161 17.26 15.28 5.43
CA LEU A 161 16.41 15.59 6.56
C LEU A 161 16.69 14.57 7.67
N LYS A 162 17.14 15.04 8.84
CA LYS A 162 17.32 14.21 10.04
C LYS A 162 16.12 14.41 10.96
N ILE A 163 15.58 13.31 11.48
CA ILE A 163 14.36 13.28 12.29
C ILE A 163 14.66 12.61 13.63
N ALA A 164 14.33 13.30 14.71
CA ALA A 164 14.65 12.98 16.09
C ALA A 164 16.17 12.89 16.36
N SER A 165 16.53 12.94 17.64
CA SER A 165 17.92 12.79 18.05
C SER A 165 18.31 11.32 18.18
N LYS A 166 19.62 11.07 18.12
CA LYS A 166 20.21 9.76 18.41
C LYS A 166 19.96 9.23 19.84
N ARG A 167 19.42 10.07 20.74
CA ARG A 167 19.03 9.64 22.10
C ARG A 167 17.65 8.97 22.16
N SER A 168 16.86 9.11 21.10
CA SER A 168 15.55 8.45 20.97
C SER A 168 15.71 6.96 20.65
N ASN A 169 14.69 6.15 20.99
CA ASN A 169 14.58 4.75 20.57
C ASN A 169 14.25 4.62 19.07
N ARG A 170 13.82 5.72 18.44
CA ARG A 170 13.58 5.83 16.99
C ARG A 170 14.22 7.11 16.47
N SER A 171 15.02 7.02 15.43
CA SER A 171 15.49 8.17 14.66
C SER A 171 15.45 7.85 13.18
N ALA A 172 15.32 8.85 12.32
CA ALA A 172 15.31 8.61 10.88
C ALA A 172 16.13 9.64 10.12
N LYS A 173 16.53 9.25 8.92
CA LYS A 173 17.17 10.12 7.95
C LYS A 173 16.54 9.89 6.58
N ILE A 174 16.20 10.98 5.91
CA ILE A 174 15.78 10.96 4.51
C ILE A 174 16.82 11.72 3.71
N TYR A 175 17.37 11.12 2.66
CA TYR A 175 18.47 11.74 1.92
C TYR A 175 18.59 11.22 0.50
N ASP A 176 19.15 12.05 -0.37
CA ASP A 176 19.40 11.69 -1.75
C ASP A 176 20.53 10.66 -1.86
N VAL A 177 20.31 9.63 -2.67
CA VAL A 177 21.32 8.60 -2.99
C VAL A 177 21.38 8.36 -4.50
N GLY A 178 22.56 7.97 -4.99
CA GLY A 178 22.82 7.76 -6.42
C GLY A 178 23.44 8.99 -7.13
N ARG A 179 23.93 8.79 -8.37
CA ARG A 179 24.51 9.89 -9.16
C ARG A 179 23.39 10.90 -9.48
N LYS A 180 23.58 12.17 -9.08
CA LYS A 180 22.66 13.28 -9.33
C LYS A 180 21.27 13.19 -8.65
N GLY A 181 21.11 12.44 -7.55
CA GLY A 181 19.86 12.48 -6.78
C GLY A 181 18.68 11.73 -7.42
N GLN A 182 18.95 10.61 -8.09
CA GLN A 182 17.93 9.78 -8.73
C GLN A 182 17.03 9.02 -7.73
N PHE A 183 17.43 8.96 -6.46
CA PHE A 183 16.70 8.20 -5.44
C PHE A 183 16.70 8.96 -4.11
N LEU A 184 15.61 8.80 -3.36
CA LEU A 184 15.52 9.16 -1.94
C LEU A 184 15.57 7.90 -1.10
N LYS A 185 16.52 7.83 -0.16
CA LYS A 185 16.57 6.78 0.85
C LYS A 185 15.87 7.25 2.12
N PHE A 186 14.89 6.49 2.56
CA PHE A 186 14.18 6.63 3.83
C PHE A 186 14.75 5.59 4.78
N GLU A 187 15.55 6.02 5.75
CA GLU A 187 16.21 5.14 6.71
C GLU A 187 15.65 5.41 8.11
N MET A 188 15.28 4.35 8.81
CA MET A 188 14.82 4.40 10.19
C MET A 188 15.69 3.51 11.05
N GLU A 189 16.22 4.11 12.11
CA GLU A 189 16.99 3.44 13.13
C GLU A 189 16.11 3.11 14.34
N ILE A 190 16.09 1.84 14.73
CA ILE A 190 15.36 1.30 15.88
C ILE A 190 16.40 0.88 16.91
N ARG A 191 16.30 1.40 18.14
CA ARG A 191 17.36 1.28 19.13
C ARG A 191 16.84 0.92 20.52
N ARG A 192 17.77 0.42 21.36
CA ARG A 192 17.59 0.20 22.81
C ARG A 192 16.41 -0.73 23.11
N THR A 193 15.57 -0.36 24.08
CA THR A 193 14.46 -1.18 24.58
C THR A 193 13.50 -1.60 23.46
N LEU A 194 13.30 -0.75 22.45
CA LEU A 194 12.38 -1.05 21.36
C LEU A 194 12.84 -2.26 20.55
N ILE A 195 14.12 -2.34 20.18
CA ILE A 195 14.64 -3.50 19.44
C ILE A 195 15.00 -4.67 20.36
N ALA A 196 15.40 -4.39 21.60
CA ALA A 196 15.74 -5.43 22.58
C ALA A 196 14.59 -6.40 22.83
N ASN A 197 13.34 -5.92 22.78
CA ASN A 197 12.13 -6.73 22.93
C ASN A 197 11.97 -7.82 21.86
N TYR A 198 12.69 -7.73 20.74
CA TYR A 198 12.65 -8.74 19.66
C TYR A 198 13.71 -9.84 19.84
N LYS A 199 14.59 -9.79 20.86
CA LYS A 199 15.68 -10.75 21.04
C LYS A 199 15.17 -12.20 21.06
N SER A 200 14.12 -12.48 21.82
CA SER A 200 13.55 -13.84 21.88
C SER A 200 13.09 -14.32 20.51
N ASP A 201 12.44 -13.45 19.74
CA ASP A 201 11.90 -13.80 18.41
C ASP A 201 13.03 -14.09 17.42
N PHE A 202 14.17 -13.37 17.52
CA PHE A 202 15.37 -13.68 16.73
C PHE A 202 15.95 -15.06 17.10
N LEU A 203 16.04 -15.37 18.40
CA LEU A 203 16.59 -16.64 18.89
C LEU A 203 15.71 -17.84 18.51
N THR A 204 14.38 -17.67 18.51
CA THR A 204 13.43 -18.73 18.10
C THR A 204 13.24 -18.80 16.59
N ASN A 205 13.93 -17.97 15.80
CA ASN A 205 13.79 -17.83 14.36
C ASN A 205 12.37 -17.46 13.90
N ASP A 206 11.60 -16.70 14.69
CA ASP A 206 10.26 -16.19 14.32
C ASP A 206 10.36 -14.94 13.43
N PHE A 207 11.06 -15.07 12.30
CA PHE A 207 11.27 -13.96 11.36
C PHE A 207 9.98 -13.46 10.72
N GLU A 208 8.94 -14.30 10.60
CA GLU A 208 7.65 -13.85 10.09
C GLU A 208 7.02 -12.78 11.00
N LYS A 209 7.04 -13.02 12.31
CA LYS A 209 6.55 -12.04 13.30
C LYS A 209 7.41 -10.78 13.33
N ILE A 210 8.74 -10.95 13.32
CA ILE A 210 9.70 -9.82 13.34
C ILE A 210 9.48 -8.91 12.13
N GLU A 211 9.40 -9.49 10.92
CA GLU A 211 9.24 -8.70 9.71
C GLU A 211 7.89 -7.95 9.69
N ASP A 212 6.80 -8.58 10.12
CA ASP A 212 5.49 -7.92 10.16
C ASP A 212 5.49 -6.73 11.13
N LEU A 213 5.97 -6.94 12.36
CA LEU A 213 5.99 -5.90 13.39
C LEU A 213 6.94 -4.75 13.04
N LEU A 214 8.17 -5.04 12.61
CA LEU A 214 9.14 -3.99 12.26
C LEU A 214 8.73 -3.24 10.98
N THR A 215 8.05 -3.91 10.04
CA THR A 215 7.46 -3.23 8.88
C THR A 215 6.37 -2.26 9.30
N ARG A 216 5.45 -2.67 10.19
CA ARG A 216 4.39 -1.80 10.70
C ARG A 216 4.97 -0.61 11.45
N GLU A 217 5.99 -0.82 12.28
CA GLU A 217 6.73 0.25 12.97
C GLU A 217 7.32 1.25 11.97
N PHE A 218 7.99 0.76 10.92
CA PHE A 218 8.58 1.60 9.87
C PHE A 218 7.53 2.46 9.15
N LEU A 219 6.44 1.84 8.68
CA LEU A 219 5.38 2.54 7.95
C LEU A 219 4.66 3.55 8.85
N ASN A 220 4.31 3.15 10.09
CA ASN A 220 3.63 4.01 11.05
C ASN A 220 4.48 5.24 11.44
N TYR A 221 5.79 5.04 11.62
CA TYR A 221 6.69 6.12 11.99
C TYR A 221 6.75 7.21 10.90
N PHE A 222 6.98 6.82 9.64
CA PHE A 222 7.01 7.80 8.55
C PHE A 222 5.64 8.41 8.26
N TRP A 223 4.56 7.65 8.38
CA TRP A 223 3.20 8.18 8.19
C TRP A 223 2.87 9.26 9.21
N LYS A 224 3.28 9.07 10.47
CA LYS A 224 3.09 10.07 11.51
C LYS A 224 3.85 11.36 11.22
N LEU A 225 4.89 11.34 10.41
CA LEU A 225 5.85 12.45 10.37
C LEU A 225 5.93 13.14 9.02
N LEU A 226 5.44 12.53 7.94
CA LEU A 226 5.60 13.06 6.58
C LEU A 226 4.29 13.56 5.96
N PRO A 227 4.37 14.56 5.05
CA PRO A 227 3.21 15.06 4.30
C PRO A 227 2.74 14.05 3.26
N LEU A 228 1.70 13.25 3.56
CA LEU A 228 1.17 12.23 2.65
C LEU A 228 0.62 12.77 1.31
N LYS A 229 0.28 14.07 1.27
CA LYS A 229 -0.15 14.76 0.05
C LYS A 229 1.02 15.05 -0.89
N ASN A 230 2.26 14.87 -0.44
CA ASN A 230 3.44 15.15 -1.23
C ASN A 230 3.83 13.95 -2.09
N ASN A 231 4.16 14.20 -3.35
CA ASN A 231 4.50 13.17 -4.34
C ASN A 231 5.67 12.28 -3.90
N TYR A 232 6.58 12.73 -3.02
CA TYR A 232 7.68 11.90 -2.48
C TYR A 232 7.24 10.84 -1.45
N THR A 233 5.97 10.83 -1.06
CA THR A 233 5.39 9.90 -0.08
C THR A 233 4.30 9.00 -0.67
N ASP A 234 4.15 9.00 -1.99
CA ASP A 234 3.23 8.13 -2.75
C ASP A 234 3.38 6.65 -2.35
N TRP A 235 4.64 6.19 -2.23
CA TRP A 235 5.00 4.84 -1.85
C TRP A 235 4.49 4.45 -0.45
N LEU A 236 4.41 5.43 0.46
CA LEU A 236 4.01 5.25 1.85
C LEU A 236 2.49 5.13 1.92
N SER A 237 1.77 6.03 1.25
CA SER A 237 0.31 5.98 1.13
C SER A 237 -0.16 4.64 0.55
N GLN A 238 0.48 4.17 -0.52
CA GLN A 238 0.17 2.87 -1.15
C GLN A 238 0.33 1.68 -0.20
N ARG A 239 1.34 1.69 0.68
CA ARG A 239 1.60 0.58 1.62
C ARG A 239 0.71 0.63 2.86
N ILE A 240 0.23 1.80 3.24
CA ILE A 240 -0.57 1.98 4.46
C ILE A 240 -2.05 1.76 4.23
N ARG A 241 -2.57 2.17 3.06
CA ARG A 241 -4.00 1.98 2.71
C ARG A 241 -4.52 0.57 2.96
N PRO A 242 -3.83 -0.53 2.58
CA PRO A 242 -4.31 -1.87 2.88
C PRO A 242 -4.38 -2.17 4.39
N ILE A 243 -3.51 -1.56 5.18
CA ILE A 243 -3.49 -1.74 6.64
C ILE A 243 -4.69 -1.04 7.25
N VAL A 244 -4.95 0.20 6.81
CA VAL A 244 -6.09 1.03 7.27
C VAL A 244 -7.43 0.43 6.83
N ASN A 245 -7.61 0.16 5.54
CA ASN A 245 -8.90 -0.25 4.99
C ASN A 245 -9.37 -1.62 5.49
N ASN A 246 -8.46 -2.50 5.87
CA ASN A 246 -8.80 -3.79 6.48
C ASN A 246 -9.39 -3.64 7.89
N THR A 247 -9.20 -2.48 8.53
CA THR A 247 -9.66 -2.22 9.90
C THR A 247 -10.91 -1.34 9.97
N ILE A 248 -11.34 -0.72 8.86
CA ILE A 248 -12.59 0.05 8.80
C ILE A 248 -13.76 -0.91 8.59
N VAL A 249 -14.35 -1.37 9.70
CA VAL A 249 -15.57 -2.20 9.71
C VAL A 249 -16.81 -1.40 9.24
N SER A 250 -16.78 -0.07 9.33
CA SER A 250 -17.95 0.80 9.14
C SER A 250 -18.37 1.07 7.70
N ILE A 251 -17.66 0.55 6.69
CA ILE A 251 -17.99 0.75 5.26
C ILE A 251 -18.61 -0.55 4.69
N GLN A 252 -19.47 -1.23 5.45
CA GLN A 252 -20.18 -2.38 4.91
C GLN A 252 -21.58 -1.95 4.43
N PRO A 253 -21.95 -2.23 3.17
CA PRO A 253 -21.17 -2.95 2.14
C PRO A 253 -20.21 -2.04 1.34
N TYR A 254 -19.05 -2.61 0.93
CA TYR A 254 -18.05 -1.92 0.11
C TYR A 254 -17.77 -2.59 -1.23
N ILE A 255 -17.26 -1.77 -2.15
CA ILE A 255 -16.68 -2.18 -3.44
C ILE A 255 -15.16 -2.02 -3.37
N SER A 256 -14.42 -3.02 -3.83
CA SER A 256 -12.96 -2.94 -4.07
C SER A 256 -12.74 -2.40 -5.47
N THR A 257 -11.83 -1.43 -5.64
CA THR A 257 -11.76 -0.68 -6.91
C THR A 257 -10.38 -0.58 -7.53
N ASP A 258 -9.41 -1.29 -6.97
CA ASP A 258 -7.98 -1.23 -7.33
C ASP A 258 -7.68 -1.71 -8.75
N TYR A 259 -8.58 -2.53 -9.28
CA TYR A 259 -8.53 -3.04 -10.64
C TYR A 259 -9.08 -2.02 -11.66
N ILE A 260 -9.63 -0.89 -11.23
CA ILE A 260 -10.24 0.13 -12.10
C ILE A 260 -9.20 1.17 -12.51
N LYS A 261 -9.09 1.40 -13.82
CA LYS A 261 -8.40 2.54 -14.42
C LYS A 261 -9.02 3.83 -13.91
N SER A 262 -8.17 4.68 -13.35
CA SER A 262 -8.51 6.07 -13.04
C SER A 262 -8.51 6.97 -14.29
N ASP A 263 -8.49 6.41 -15.51
CA ASP A 263 -8.52 7.22 -16.71
C ASP A 263 -9.88 7.90 -16.92
N ARG A 264 -9.83 9.07 -17.54
CA ARG A 264 -11.02 9.90 -17.80
C ARG A 264 -11.72 9.51 -19.11
N SER A 265 -11.45 8.31 -19.64
CA SER A 265 -12.06 7.89 -20.90
C SER A 265 -13.57 7.84 -20.75
N LYS A 266 -14.25 8.38 -21.76
CA LYS A 266 -15.71 8.39 -21.83
C LYS A 266 -16.21 6.97 -21.99
N LEU A 267 -17.05 6.51 -21.05
CA LEU A 267 -17.72 5.23 -21.21
C LEU A 267 -18.90 5.36 -22.17
N SER A 268 -19.02 4.40 -23.09
CA SER A 268 -20.25 4.24 -23.86
C SER A 268 -21.42 3.91 -22.90
N PRO A 269 -22.69 4.20 -23.26
CA PRO A 269 -23.83 3.81 -22.43
C PRO A 269 -23.90 2.31 -22.14
N VAL A 270 -23.44 1.48 -23.07
CA VAL A 270 -23.36 0.01 -22.90
C VAL A 270 -22.25 -0.35 -21.91
N SER A 271 -21.06 0.24 -22.07
CA SER A 271 -19.92 0.03 -21.16
C SER A 271 -20.27 0.46 -19.73
N LEU A 272 -20.96 1.60 -19.56
CA LEU A 272 -21.41 2.09 -18.26
C LEU A 272 -22.35 1.09 -17.57
N LYS A 273 -23.39 0.62 -18.28
CA LYS A 273 -24.34 -0.35 -17.73
C LYS A 273 -23.64 -1.64 -17.32
N ASN A 274 -22.81 -2.18 -18.21
CA ASN A 274 -22.09 -3.42 -17.96
C ASN A 274 -21.11 -3.29 -16.80
N PHE A 275 -20.46 -2.14 -16.66
CA PHE A 275 -19.57 -1.86 -15.54
C PHE A 275 -20.30 -1.85 -14.20
N ILE A 276 -21.45 -1.18 -14.12
CA ILE A 276 -22.27 -1.18 -12.89
C ILE A 276 -22.78 -2.59 -12.57
N MET A 277 -23.22 -3.35 -13.59
CA MET A 277 -23.59 -4.75 -13.42
C MET A 277 -22.41 -5.60 -12.94
N PHE A 278 -21.18 -5.32 -13.39
CA PHE A 278 -19.99 -6.00 -12.92
C PHE A 278 -19.71 -5.72 -11.45
N LEU A 279 -19.82 -4.47 -10.99
CA LEU A 279 -19.64 -4.15 -9.56
C LEU A 279 -20.68 -4.87 -8.69
N LYS A 280 -21.95 -4.88 -9.12
CA LYS A 280 -23.00 -5.66 -8.46
C LYS A 280 -22.71 -7.16 -8.49
N PHE A 281 -22.13 -7.67 -9.57
CA PHE A 281 -21.76 -9.09 -9.73
C PHE A 281 -20.65 -9.52 -8.77
N ILE A 282 -19.58 -8.73 -8.64
CA ILE A 282 -18.49 -9.01 -7.69
C ILE A 282 -19.01 -9.02 -6.25
N ARG A 283 -19.90 -8.10 -5.91
CA ARG A 283 -20.55 -8.11 -4.60
C ARG A 283 -21.43 -9.35 -4.41
N PHE A 284 -22.34 -9.60 -5.34
CA PHE A 284 -23.25 -10.76 -5.29
C PHE A 284 -22.49 -12.07 -5.09
N THR A 285 -21.36 -12.24 -5.78
CA THR A 285 -20.55 -13.46 -5.71
C THR A 285 -19.70 -13.60 -4.43
N LYS A 286 -19.51 -12.53 -3.64
CA LYS A 286 -18.84 -12.63 -2.33
C LYS A 286 -19.66 -13.43 -1.31
N GLU A 287 -20.98 -13.36 -1.41
CA GLU A 287 -21.92 -13.99 -0.47
C GLU A 287 -22.30 -15.43 -0.88
N LEU A 288 -21.83 -15.90 -2.03
CA LEU A 288 -22.13 -17.25 -2.51
C LEU A 288 -21.13 -18.26 -1.97
N GLU A 289 -21.60 -19.51 -1.83
CA GLU A 289 -20.70 -20.66 -1.70
C GLU A 289 -19.90 -20.85 -2.99
N TYR A 290 -18.64 -21.24 -2.85
CA TYR A 290 -17.75 -21.48 -3.97
C TYR A 290 -16.79 -22.63 -3.70
N GLU A 291 -16.33 -23.27 -4.78
CA GLU A 291 -15.21 -24.19 -4.74
C GLU A 291 -13.94 -23.47 -5.17
N ILE A 292 -12.78 -23.87 -4.63
CA ILE A 292 -11.49 -23.42 -5.12
C ILE A 292 -10.90 -24.46 -6.07
N GLN A 293 -10.61 -24.03 -7.29
CA GLN A 293 -9.85 -24.80 -8.27
C GLN A 293 -8.47 -24.17 -8.44
N LYS A 294 -7.42 -24.98 -8.42
CA LYS A 294 -6.05 -24.54 -8.66
C LYS A 294 -5.65 -24.95 -10.08
N PHE A 295 -5.18 -24.00 -10.87
CA PHE A 295 -4.56 -24.25 -12.17
C PHE A 295 -3.18 -23.61 -12.16
N ASP A 296 -2.14 -24.42 -12.37
CA ASP A 296 -0.74 -24.07 -12.04
C ASP A 296 -0.61 -23.53 -10.62
N ASN A 297 -0.10 -22.30 -10.45
CA ASN A 297 0.03 -21.62 -9.16
C ASN A 297 -1.07 -20.58 -8.90
N ILE A 298 -2.13 -20.59 -9.71
CA ILE A 298 -3.23 -19.63 -9.65
C ILE A 298 -4.48 -20.30 -9.08
N PHE A 299 -5.12 -19.63 -8.13
CA PHE A 299 -6.36 -20.08 -7.52
C PHE A 299 -7.57 -19.40 -8.18
N TYR A 300 -8.62 -20.19 -8.43
CA TYR A 300 -9.86 -19.76 -9.02
C TYR A 300 -11.05 -20.15 -8.15
N ARG A 301 -12.00 -19.22 -7.97
CA ARG A 301 -13.34 -19.52 -7.45
C ARG A 301 -14.21 -20.08 -8.55
N VAL A 302 -14.88 -21.17 -8.24
CA VAL A 302 -15.99 -21.70 -9.03
C VAL A 302 -17.27 -21.39 -8.30
N LEU A 303 -18.10 -20.55 -8.91
CA LEU A 303 -19.37 -20.09 -8.39
C LEU A 303 -20.50 -20.68 -9.21
N VAL A 304 -21.56 -21.14 -8.56
CA VAL A 304 -22.76 -21.65 -9.21
C VAL A 304 -23.99 -20.96 -8.61
N PHE A 305 -24.81 -20.33 -9.45
CA PHE A 305 -26.00 -19.62 -8.99
C PHE A 305 -27.10 -19.59 -10.04
N ARG A 306 -28.35 -19.37 -9.62
CA ARG A 306 -29.47 -19.20 -10.57
C ARG A 306 -29.37 -17.82 -11.19
N VAL A 307 -29.50 -17.74 -12.51
CA VAL A 307 -29.43 -16.45 -13.25
C VAL A 307 -30.51 -15.48 -12.77
N LYS A 308 -31.64 -15.99 -12.27
CA LYS A 308 -32.70 -15.18 -11.66
C LYS A 308 -32.22 -14.44 -10.41
N ASP A 309 -31.47 -15.10 -9.53
CA ASP A 309 -31.05 -14.48 -8.26
C ASP A 309 -30.18 -13.23 -8.53
N PHE A 310 -29.26 -13.31 -9.50
CA PHE A 310 -28.50 -12.14 -9.92
C PHE A 310 -29.32 -11.11 -10.72
N SER A 311 -30.34 -11.57 -11.46
CA SER A 311 -31.29 -10.67 -12.13
C SER A 311 -32.03 -9.80 -11.11
N ASP A 312 -32.44 -10.36 -9.99
CA ASP A 312 -33.16 -9.66 -8.92
C ASP A 312 -32.25 -8.61 -8.26
N VAL A 313 -30.94 -8.88 -8.11
CA VAL A 313 -29.94 -7.88 -7.65
C VAL A 313 -29.80 -6.70 -8.63
N CYS A 314 -29.99 -6.97 -9.92
CA CYS A 314 -29.86 -5.98 -11.00
C CYS A 314 -31.18 -5.29 -11.35
N ASP A 315 -32.26 -5.48 -10.60
CA ASP A 315 -33.61 -5.15 -11.06
C ASP A 315 -33.77 -3.70 -11.50
N SER A 316 -33.24 -2.77 -10.69
CA SER A 316 -33.26 -1.33 -10.94
C SER A 316 -32.52 -0.90 -12.22
N MET A 317 -31.66 -1.75 -12.77
CA MET A 317 -30.91 -1.47 -14.01
C MET A 317 -31.75 -1.72 -15.27
N PHE A 318 -32.87 -2.44 -15.16
CA PHE A 318 -33.68 -2.81 -16.31
C PHE A 318 -34.77 -1.79 -16.60
N LYS A 319 -35.10 -1.61 -17.87
CA LYS A 319 -36.17 -0.69 -18.32
C LYS A 319 -37.56 -1.32 -18.29
N SER A 320 -37.65 -2.62 -18.08
CA SER A 320 -38.88 -3.39 -18.15
C SER A 320 -38.93 -4.36 -16.99
N ASP A 321 -40.11 -4.51 -16.40
CA ASP A 321 -40.39 -5.48 -15.34
C ASP A 321 -40.56 -6.91 -15.85
N ASN A 322 -40.52 -7.10 -17.17
CA ASN A 322 -40.65 -8.40 -17.79
C ASN A 322 -39.45 -9.31 -17.45
N ASN A 323 -39.72 -10.40 -16.73
CA ASN A 323 -38.69 -11.36 -16.31
C ASN A 323 -37.90 -11.97 -17.48
N TYR A 324 -38.53 -12.24 -18.62
CA TYR A 324 -37.83 -12.77 -19.79
C TYR A 324 -36.81 -11.75 -20.34
N TYR A 325 -37.17 -10.47 -20.37
CA TYR A 325 -36.26 -9.39 -20.74
C TYR A 325 -35.10 -9.29 -19.75
N LYS A 326 -35.36 -9.26 -18.43
CA LYS A 326 -34.34 -9.16 -17.39
C LYS A 326 -33.32 -10.31 -17.48
N ILE A 327 -33.82 -11.54 -17.57
CA ILE A 327 -33.00 -12.75 -17.75
C ILE A 327 -32.17 -12.68 -19.05
N ARG A 328 -32.75 -12.23 -20.17
CA ARG A 328 -32.01 -12.06 -21.43
C ARG A 328 -30.86 -11.07 -21.28
N GLN A 329 -31.07 -9.95 -20.59
CA GLN A 329 -30.03 -8.94 -20.35
C GLN A 329 -28.91 -9.48 -19.46
N VAL A 330 -29.24 -10.22 -18.39
CA VAL A 330 -28.22 -10.88 -17.55
C VAL A 330 -27.44 -11.91 -18.34
N LYS A 331 -28.10 -12.75 -19.16
CA LYS A 331 -27.40 -13.74 -20.01
C LYS A 331 -26.41 -13.08 -20.96
N GLN A 332 -26.80 -11.94 -21.55
CA GLN A 332 -25.90 -11.18 -22.42
C GLN A 332 -24.70 -10.64 -21.64
N PHE A 333 -24.93 -10.00 -20.49
CA PHE A 333 -23.86 -9.52 -19.61
C PHE A 333 -22.89 -10.66 -19.23
N LEU A 334 -23.43 -11.82 -18.80
CA LEU A 334 -22.62 -12.97 -18.41
C LEU A 334 -21.79 -13.54 -19.57
N ARG A 335 -22.28 -13.51 -20.80
CA ARG A 335 -21.47 -13.90 -21.97
C ARG A 335 -20.37 -12.88 -22.23
N GLN A 336 -20.69 -11.60 -22.13
CA GLN A 336 -19.73 -10.52 -22.36
C GLN A 336 -18.58 -10.51 -21.33
N LEU A 337 -18.79 -11.05 -20.14
CA LEU A 337 -17.70 -11.29 -19.17
C LEU A 337 -16.54 -12.10 -19.76
N GLN A 338 -16.79 -12.95 -20.76
CA GLN A 338 -15.77 -13.75 -21.44
C GLN A 338 -15.09 -13.00 -22.60
N GLU A 339 -15.62 -11.86 -23.03
CA GLU A 339 -15.20 -11.13 -24.22
C GLU A 339 -14.23 -9.97 -23.90
N ASN A 340 -13.67 -9.93 -22.69
CA ASN A 340 -12.75 -8.87 -22.23
C ASN A 340 -13.32 -7.44 -22.40
N ILE A 341 -14.64 -7.26 -22.31
CA ILE A 341 -15.32 -5.97 -22.57
C ILE A 341 -14.92 -4.83 -21.63
N PHE A 342 -14.15 -5.10 -20.59
CA PHE A 342 -13.74 -4.12 -19.61
C PHE A 342 -12.28 -3.65 -19.76
N LEU A 343 -11.57 -4.00 -20.83
CA LEU A 343 -10.20 -3.52 -21.05
C LEU A 343 -10.05 -1.99 -20.98
N GLU A 344 -11.09 -1.26 -21.36
CA GLU A 344 -11.16 0.21 -21.25
C GLU A 344 -11.23 0.69 -19.80
N ILE A 345 -11.67 -0.16 -18.87
CA ILE A 345 -11.97 0.18 -17.48
C ILE A 345 -10.97 -0.45 -16.51
N PHE A 346 -10.28 -1.53 -16.89
CA PHE A 346 -9.36 -2.23 -15.99
C PHE A 346 -7.91 -1.82 -16.18
N ASN A 347 -7.19 -1.59 -15.08
CA ASN A 347 -5.75 -1.31 -15.11
C ASN A 347 -4.95 -2.56 -14.78
N ASP A 348 -4.50 -3.25 -15.83
CA ASP A 348 -3.73 -4.49 -15.66
C ASP A 348 -2.29 -4.23 -15.17
N SER A 349 -1.69 -3.06 -15.41
CA SER A 349 -0.23 -2.89 -15.20
C SER A 349 0.20 -3.09 -13.74
N ASP A 350 -0.63 -2.58 -12.83
CA ASP A 350 -0.32 -2.51 -11.41
C ASP A 350 -0.68 -3.79 -10.68
N PHE A 351 -1.83 -4.37 -11.01
CA PHE A 351 -2.26 -5.67 -10.51
C PHE A 351 -1.34 -6.80 -10.99
N ILE A 352 -0.94 -6.78 -12.27
CA ILE A 352 -0.06 -7.80 -12.85
C ILE A 352 1.36 -7.68 -12.30
N GLN A 353 1.90 -6.47 -12.09
CA GLN A 353 3.20 -6.30 -11.43
C GLN A 353 3.22 -6.87 -10.01
N ILE A 354 2.14 -6.65 -9.27
CA ILE A 354 1.97 -7.15 -7.92
C ILE A 354 1.91 -8.68 -7.90
N LEU A 355 1.10 -9.29 -8.77
CA LEU A 355 1.02 -10.76 -8.88
C LEU A 355 2.35 -11.37 -9.34
N ALA A 356 3.06 -10.72 -10.26
CA ALA A 356 4.36 -11.15 -10.72
C ALA A 356 5.44 -11.12 -9.60
N LEU A 357 5.36 -10.15 -8.69
CA LEU A 357 6.25 -10.05 -7.53
C LEU A 357 6.00 -11.15 -6.49
N GLU A 358 4.75 -11.60 -6.34
CA GLU A 358 4.37 -12.62 -5.35
C GLU A 358 4.56 -14.05 -5.86
N ASN A 359 4.34 -14.32 -7.16
CA ASN A 359 4.25 -15.70 -7.68
C ASN A 359 5.44 -16.21 -8.52
N GLN A 360 6.46 -15.39 -8.78
CA GLN A 360 7.75 -15.77 -9.44
C GLN A 360 7.67 -16.68 -10.69
N SER A 361 6.54 -16.75 -11.39
CA SER A 361 6.35 -17.64 -12.54
C SER A 361 5.44 -17.01 -13.59
N ILE A 362 5.96 -16.96 -14.82
CA ILE A 362 5.35 -16.76 -16.15
C ILE A 362 4.33 -15.61 -16.28
N ILE A 363 4.80 -14.57 -16.97
CA ILE A 363 4.07 -13.41 -17.48
C ILE A 363 3.18 -13.86 -18.65
N GLU A 364 2.16 -14.65 -18.37
CA GLU A 364 0.96 -14.80 -19.20
C GLU A 364 -0.24 -14.97 -18.25
N ILE A 365 -0.36 -14.06 -17.29
CA ILE A 365 -1.66 -13.87 -16.63
C ILE A 365 -2.49 -13.19 -17.70
N ASP A 366 -3.32 -13.98 -18.38
CA ASP A 366 -4.50 -13.47 -19.08
C ASP A 366 -5.09 -12.38 -18.19
N ARG A 367 -5.10 -11.16 -18.73
CA ARG A 367 -5.49 -9.90 -18.08
C ARG A 367 -6.57 -10.12 -17.02
N LEU A 368 -6.66 -9.28 -15.99
CA LEU A 368 -7.75 -9.33 -14.98
C LEU A 368 -9.16 -9.51 -15.58
N THR A 369 -9.32 -9.13 -16.84
CA THR A 369 -10.51 -9.29 -17.67
C THR A 369 -10.87 -10.73 -18.05
N GLY A 370 -9.96 -11.68 -17.92
CA GLY A 370 -10.17 -13.09 -18.24
C GLY A 370 -10.91 -13.79 -17.11
N ILE A 371 -12.23 -13.67 -17.07
CA ILE A 371 -13.10 -14.62 -16.37
C ILE A 371 -12.96 -15.94 -17.14
N PRO A 372 -12.16 -16.92 -16.67
CA PRO A 372 -11.70 -18.02 -17.51
C PRO A 372 -12.85 -18.84 -18.10
N ARG A 373 -14.04 -18.82 -17.47
CA ARG A 373 -15.21 -19.47 -18.07
C ARG A 373 -16.54 -19.01 -17.49
N VAL A 374 -17.51 -18.74 -18.36
CA VAL A 374 -18.93 -18.67 -18.03
C VAL A 374 -19.64 -19.81 -18.75
N THR A 375 -20.41 -20.60 -18.01
CA THR A 375 -21.24 -21.67 -18.56
C THR A 375 -22.68 -21.47 -18.11
N LEU A 376 -23.61 -21.42 -19.07
CA LEU A 376 -25.04 -21.30 -18.80
C LEU A 376 -25.74 -22.60 -19.18
N PHE A 377 -26.47 -23.20 -18.24
CA PHE A 377 -27.19 -24.44 -18.46
C PHE A 377 -28.54 -24.44 -17.72
N LYS A 378 -29.49 -25.25 -18.19
CA LYS A 378 -30.74 -25.47 -17.46
C LYS A 378 -30.51 -26.57 -16.42
N GLN A 379 -30.94 -26.33 -15.19
CA GLN A 379 -30.90 -27.37 -14.17
C GLN A 379 -31.86 -28.51 -14.56
N PRO A 380 -31.41 -29.77 -14.56
CA PRO A 380 -32.29 -30.91 -14.74
C PRO A 380 -33.44 -30.89 -13.72
N ARG A 381 -34.65 -31.27 -14.14
CA ARG A 381 -35.89 -31.39 -13.33
C ARG A 381 -36.56 -30.09 -12.87
N SER A 382 -35.86 -28.96 -12.83
CA SER A 382 -36.42 -27.71 -12.28
C SER A 382 -36.50 -26.54 -13.28
N ASN A 383 -36.03 -26.73 -14.52
CA ASN A 383 -36.16 -25.82 -15.67
C ASN A 383 -35.61 -24.39 -15.48
N TYR A 384 -35.03 -24.04 -14.33
CA TYR A 384 -34.39 -22.75 -14.13
C TYR A 384 -32.98 -22.72 -14.74
N LEU A 385 -32.60 -21.52 -15.18
CA LEU A 385 -31.30 -21.26 -15.79
C LEU A 385 -30.25 -21.00 -14.71
N VAL A 386 -29.13 -21.70 -14.80
CA VAL A 386 -28.00 -21.64 -13.88
C VAL A 386 -26.76 -21.14 -14.61
N ALA A 387 -25.97 -20.34 -13.92
CA ALA A 387 -24.65 -19.93 -14.33
C ALA A 387 -23.59 -20.62 -13.46
N ARG A 388 -22.61 -21.24 -14.11
CA ARG A 388 -21.32 -21.62 -13.49
C ARG A 388 -20.27 -20.66 -13.99
N ILE A 389 -19.61 -19.97 -13.08
CA ILE A 389 -18.60 -18.95 -13.40
C ILE A 389 -17.32 -19.31 -12.67
N VAL A 390 -16.21 -19.26 -13.39
CA VAL A 390 -14.88 -19.43 -12.84
C VAL A 390 -14.21 -18.05 -12.80
N LEU A 391 -13.78 -17.58 -11.64
CA LEU A 391 -13.17 -16.26 -11.41
C LEU A 391 -11.82 -16.43 -10.70
N LEU A 392 -10.89 -15.51 -10.93
CA LEU A 392 -9.64 -15.46 -10.19
C LEU A 392 -9.91 -15.18 -8.69
N GLU A 393 -9.31 -15.96 -7.80
CA GLU A 393 -9.47 -15.83 -6.34
C GLU A 393 -8.97 -14.46 -5.83
N ASP A 394 -7.92 -13.94 -6.45
CA ASP A 394 -7.31 -12.66 -6.09
C ASP A 394 -8.26 -11.47 -6.29
N LEU A 395 -9.29 -11.61 -7.13
CA LEU A 395 -10.35 -10.60 -7.30
C LEU A 395 -11.12 -10.34 -5.98
N PHE A 396 -11.08 -11.29 -5.04
CA PHE A 396 -11.84 -11.26 -3.80
C PHE A 396 -11.00 -11.10 -2.53
N HIS A 397 -9.72 -11.50 -2.55
CA HIS A 397 -8.94 -11.71 -1.32
C HIS A 397 -7.78 -10.76 -1.07
N TYR A 398 -7.50 -9.86 -1.99
CA TYR A 398 -6.24 -9.14 -1.91
C TYR A 398 -6.23 -8.01 -0.87
N LYS A 399 -5.01 -7.63 -0.47
CA LYS A 399 -4.63 -6.47 0.35
C LYS A 399 -4.89 -5.15 -0.40
N TYR A 400 -6.13 -4.90 -0.77
CA TYR A 400 -6.49 -3.86 -1.73
C TYR A 400 -6.70 -2.47 -1.07
N PRO A 401 -5.92 -1.45 -1.48
CA PRO A 401 -5.93 -0.11 -0.89
C PRO A 401 -7.16 0.76 -1.16
N PHE A 402 -8.12 0.37 -2.01
CA PHE A 402 -9.31 1.20 -2.28
C PHE A 402 -10.61 0.45 -1.97
N ARG A 403 -11.22 0.80 -0.84
CA ARG A 403 -12.59 0.41 -0.48
C ARG A 403 -13.45 1.65 -0.48
N ILE A 404 -14.53 1.61 -1.24
CA ILE A 404 -15.53 2.67 -1.25
C ILE A 404 -16.90 2.12 -0.85
N PRO A 405 -17.80 2.95 -0.30
CA PRO A 405 -19.18 2.55 -0.06
C PRO A 405 -19.83 2.08 -1.36
N ASP A 406 -20.76 1.13 -1.28
CA ASP A 406 -21.57 0.77 -2.44
C ASP A 406 -22.49 1.93 -2.85
N LEU A 407 -22.03 2.72 -3.82
CA LEU A 407 -22.77 3.87 -4.34
C LEU A 407 -24.01 3.48 -5.16
N PHE A 408 -24.18 2.20 -5.49
CA PHE A 408 -25.29 1.68 -6.29
C PHE A 408 -26.32 0.88 -5.48
N GLU A 409 -26.12 0.80 -4.17
CA GLU A 409 -27.12 0.42 -3.19
C GLU A 409 -27.73 1.62 -2.47
N LEU A 410 -26.97 2.72 -2.33
CA LEU A 410 -27.42 4.01 -1.81
C LEU A 410 -28.42 4.74 -2.73
N ASP A 411 -29.55 4.09 -2.97
CA ASP A 411 -30.79 4.80 -3.21
C ASP A 411 -31.61 4.73 -1.92
N LEU A 412 -31.56 5.80 -1.13
CA LEU A 412 -32.28 5.95 0.14
C LEU A 412 -33.80 5.71 0.01
N ASN A 413 -34.34 5.64 -1.22
CA ASN A 413 -35.77 5.54 -1.51
C ASN A 413 -36.15 4.36 -2.43
N HIS A 414 -35.27 3.38 -2.65
CA HIS A 414 -35.51 2.28 -3.60
C HIS A 414 -35.91 2.74 -5.01
N ARG A 415 -35.51 3.95 -5.43
CA ARG A 415 -35.81 4.43 -6.79
C ARG A 415 -34.73 3.98 -7.78
N LYS A 416 -35.02 4.25 -9.04
CA LYS A 416 -34.09 4.02 -10.13
C LYS A 416 -33.15 5.21 -10.26
N LEU A 417 -31.84 4.95 -10.24
CA LEU A 417 -30.84 5.96 -10.53
C LEU A 417 -30.98 6.48 -11.97
N SER A 418 -30.96 7.80 -12.10
CA SER A 418 -30.92 8.47 -13.39
C SER A 418 -29.62 8.15 -14.13
N LYS A 419 -29.61 8.46 -15.44
CA LYS A 419 -28.39 8.35 -16.26
C LYS A 419 -27.24 9.17 -15.65
N TYR A 420 -27.50 10.38 -15.19
CA TYR A 420 -26.47 11.27 -14.67
C TYR A 420 -25.97 10.85 -13.31
N GLU A 421 -26.86 10.34 -12.44
CA GLU A 421 -26.49 9.74 -11.16
C GLU A 421 -25.51 8.58 -11.32
N ASN A 422 -25.72 7.73 -12.32
CA ASN A 422 -24.81 6.64 -12.65
C ASN A 422 -23.46 7.15 -13.18
N LEU A 423 -23.48 8.16 -14.06
CA LEU A 423 -22.25 8.74 -14.61
C LEU A 423 -21.38 9.39 -13.52
N VAL A 424 -21.98 10.19 -12.64
CA VAL A 424 -21.25 10.85 -11.55
C VAL A 424 -20.68 9.81 -10.58
N ARG A 425 -21.47 8.80 -10.18
CA ARG A 425 -20.97 7.73 -9.31
C ARG A 425 -19.77 7.02 -9.94
N VAL A 426 -19.84 6.65 -11.21
CA VAL A 426 -18.70 6.00 -11.88
C VAL A 426 -17.48 6.91 -11.96
N GLU A 427 -17.66 8.22 -12.17
CA GLU A 427 -16.55 9.20 -12.12
C GLU A 427 -15.91 9.24 -10.72
N ILE A 428 -16.71 9.27 -9.66
CA ILE A 428 -16.22 9.17 -8.27
C ILE A 428 -15.40 7.89 -8.08
N ILE A 429 -15.92 6.74 -8.52
CA ILE A 429 -15.21 5.46 -8.40
C ILE A 429 -13.87 5.51 -9.14
N LYS A 430 -13.85 5.96 -10.39
CA LYS A 430 -12.62 6.07 -11.20
C LYS A 430 -11.59 6.95 -10.51
N THR A 431 -11.98 8.14 -10.06
CA THR A 431 -11.07 9.07 -9.39
C THR A 431 -10.54 8.50 -8.07
N PHE A 432 -11.39 7.89 -7.24
CA PHE A 432 -10.95 7.31 -5.97
C PHE A 432 -10.12 6.04 -6.12
N SER A 433 -10.19 5.37 -7.28
CA SER A 433 -9.33 4.24 -7.64
C SER A 433 -7.91 4.67 -8.04
N SER A 434 -7.64 5.98 -8.18
CA SER A 434 -6.29 6.46 -8.48
C SER A 434 -5.33 6.25 -7.31
N ARG A 435 -4.03 6.17 -7.58
CA ARG A 435 -3.00 6.00 -6.55
C ARG A 435 -2.72 7.25 -5.74
N ASP A 436 -3.00 8.42 -6.29
CA ASP A 436 -2.70 9.69 -5.65
C ASP A 436 -3.67 9.97 -4.50
N VAL A 437 -3.17 10.57 -3.42
CA VAL A 437 -4.02 11.05 -2.31
C VAL A 437 -4.88 12.23 -2.76
N GLU A 438 -4.38 13.00 -3.72
CA GLU A 438 -5.12 14.06 -4.40
C GLU A 438 -6.13 13.44 -5.39
N LYS A 439 -7.41 13.79 -5.23
CA LYS A 439 -8.55 13.27 -5.99
C LYS A 439 -9.22 14.41 -6.77
N PRO A 440 -8.71 14.76 -7.96
CA PRO A 440 -9.25 15.88 -8.74
C PRO A 440 -10.50 15.47 -9.52
N PHE A 441 -11.55 16.28 -9.42
CA PHE A 441 -12.80 16.17 -10.15
C PHE A 441 -12.96 17.35 -11.10
N TYR A 442 -12.72 17.10 -12.39
CA TYR A 442 -12.80 18.11 -13.45
C TYR A 442 -14.24 18.26 -13.94
N ILE A 443 -15.08 18.89 -13.13
CA ILE A 443 -16.53 18.96 -13.36
C ILE A 443 -16.86 19.63 -14.70
N ARG A 444 -16.14 20.69 -15.09
CA ARG A 444 -16.33 21.35 -16.39
C ARG A 444 -16.03 20.39 -17.57
N GLU A 445 -14.93 19.65 -17.49
CA GLU A 445 -14.56 18.65 -18.50
C GLU A 445 -15.58 17.51 -18.59
N PHE A 446 -16.05 17.03 -17.43
CA PHE A 446 -17.10 16.01 -17.34
C PHE A 446 -18.39 16.46 -18.03
N LEU A 447 -18.87 17.67 -17.73
CA LEU A 447 -20.09 18.22 -18.33
C LEU A 447 -19.96 18.39 -19.86
N ASN A 448 -18.79 18.84 -20.33
CA ASN A 448 -18.49 18.99 -21.75
C ASN A 448 -18.44 17.63 -22.49
N THR A 449 -17.83 16.62 -21.86
CA THR A 449 -17.67 15.26 -22.42
C THR A 449 -19.03 14.59 -22.72
N TYR A 450 -20.02 14.82 -21.86
CA TYR A 450 -21.36 14.23 -21.98
C TYR A 450 -22.40 15.14 -22.64
N LYS A 451 -22.02 16.37 -23.08
CA LYS A 451 -22.89 17.34 -23.75
C LYS A 451 -24.20 17.58 -22.97
N ILE A 452 -24.06 17.94 -21.69
CA ILE A 452 -25.18 18.15 -20.76
C ILE A 452 -25.92 19.46 -21.08
N SER A 453 -27.26 19.46 -21.03
CA SER A 453 -28.05 20.69 -21.20
C SER A 453 -27.93 21.62 -19.99
N ASN A 454 -28.03 22.94 -20.22
CA ASN A 454 -27.92 23.94 -19.14
C ASN A 454 -28.89 23.68 -17.97
N GLN A 455 -30.10 23.21 -18.25
CA GLN A 455 -31.10 22.86 -17.23
C GLN A 455 -30.63 21.74 -16.28
N LYS A 456 -29.83 20.79 -16.79
CA LYS A 456 -29.35 19.63 -16.04
C LYS A 456 -28.00 19.84 -15.36
N ILE A 457 -27.24 20.87 -15.75
CA ILE A 457 -25.92 21.15 -15.15
C ILE A 457 -26.03 21.34 -13.63
N LYS A 458 -27.01 22.13 -13.16
CA LYS A 458 -27.19 22.39 -11.73
C LYS A 458 -27.48 21.11 -10.95
N GLU A 459 -28.34 20.25 -11.49
CA GLU A 459 -28.69 18.94 -10.91
C GLU A 459 -27.47 18.02 -10.82
N ILE A 460 -26.65 17.94 -11.87
CA ILE A 460 -25.43 17.11 -11.88
C ILE A 460 -24.42 17.59 -10.85
N LYS A 461 -24.23 18.91 -10.74
CA LYS A 461 -23.35 19.49 -9.72
C LYS A 461 -23.85 19.16 -8.31
N GLN A 462 -25.16 19.18 -8.09
CA GLN A 462 -25.74 18.76 -6.81
C GLN A 462 -25.43 17.29 -6.50
N ILE A 463 -25.57 16.39 -7.49
CA ILE A 463 -25.22 14.96 -7.32
C ILE A 463 -23.75 14.79 -6.90
N PHE A 464 -22.81 15.57 -7.47
CA PHE A 464 -21.41 15.55 -7.03
C PHE A 464 -21.29 15.95 -5.55
N ILE A 465 -21.91 17.07 -5.15
CA ILE A 465 -21.87 17.59 -3.77
C ILE A 465 -22.43 16.54 -2.80
N ASP A 466 -23.56 15.94 -3.11
CA ASP A 466 -24.22 14.95 -2.27
C ASP A 466 -23.31 13.73 -2.03
N ILE A 467 -22.65 13.21 -3.07
CA ILE A 467 -21.72 12.08 -2.93
C ILE A 467 -20.45 12.49 -2.16
N ILE A 468 -19.95 13.71 -2.37
CA ILE A 468 -18.79 14.22 -1.61
C ILE A 468 -19.12 14.28 -0.12
N HIS A 469 -20.31 14.74 0.26
CA HIS A 469 -20.75 14.71 1.66
C HIS A 469 -20.83 13.28 2.21
N ILE A 470 -21.32 12.32 1.43
CA ILE A 470 -21.33 10.90 1.83
C ILE A 470 -19.89 10.43 2.13
N PHE A 471 -18.93 10.72 1.24
CA PHE A 471 -17.52 10.34 1.45
C PHE A 471 -16.93 11.00 2.70
N GLN A 472 -17.30 12.25 2.97
CA GLN A 472 -16.88 12.97 4.18
C GLN A 472 -17.49 12.35 5.44
N GLN A 473 -18.77 11.95 5.42
CA GLN A 473 -19.46 11.26 6.51
C GLN A 473 -18.77 9.93 6.86
N TYR A 474 -18.39 9.16 5.83
CA TYR A 474 -17.61 7.92 5.99
C TYR A 474 -16.13 8.16 6.34
N GLN A 475 -15.69 9.41 6.52
CA GLN A 475 -14.31 9.79 6.83
C GLN A 475 -13.29 9.32 5.77
N LEU A 476 -13.73 9.24 4.50
CA LEU A 476 -12.89 8.84 3.37
C LEU A 476 -12.11 10.00 2.76
N ILE A 477 -12.55 11.23 3.04
CA ILE A 477 -11.89 12.46 2.61
C ILE A 477 -11.68 13.42 3.77
N GLU A 478 -10.71 14.31 3.61
CA GLU A 478 -10.48 15.42 4.52
C GLU A 478 -11.64 16.42 4.53
N LYS A 479 -11.73 17.22 5.59
CA LYS A 479 -12.77 18.26 5.75
C LYS A 479 -12.62 19.44 4.81
N GLU A 480 -11.42 19.63 4.25
CA GLU A 480 -11.10 20.72 3.33
C GLU A 480 -10.61 20.15 1.99
N GLY A 481 -11.07 20.78 0.91
CA GLY A 481 -10.60 20.57 -0.46
C GLY A 481 -10.05 21.86 -1.07
N LEU A 482 -9.71 21.82 -2.36
CA LEU A 482 -9.35 23.01 -3.13
C LEU A 482 -10.31 23.19 -4.31
N LEU A 483 -10.72 24.43 -4.57
CA LEU A 483 -11.41 24.78 -5.81
C LEU A 483 -10.43 24.73 -6.98
N MET A 484 -10.85 24.13 -8.10
CA MET A 484 -9.93 23.87 -9.21
C MET A 484 -9.47 25.14 -9.94
N LEU A 485 -10.30 26.19 -9.99
CA LEU A 485 -10.02 27.43 -10.72
C LEU A 485 -8.79 28.18 -10.21
N ASN A 486 -8.65 28.28 -8.89
CA ASN A 486 -7.66 29.14 -8.22
C ASN A 486 -6.88 28.40 -7.13
N ARG A 487 -7.15 27.11 -6.92
CA ARG A 487 -6.64 26.31 -5.79
C ARG A 487 -6.91 26.94 -4.41
N SER A 488 -8.00 27.70 -4.27
CA SER A 488 -8.38 28.23 -2.95
C SER A 488 -8.94 27.12 -2.07
N PRO A 489 -8.55 27.07 -0.78
CA PRO A 489 -9.16 26.16 0.19
C PRO A 489 -10.66 26.38 0.31
N ILE A 490 -11.39 25.29 0.56
CA ILE A 490 -12.83 25.31 0.84
C ILE A 490 -13.21 24.18 1.80
N ASP A 491 -14.05 24.47 2.80
CA ASP A 491 -14.65 23.44 3.62
C ASP A 491 -15.68 22.67 2.79
N ILE A 492 -15.68 21.34 2.90
CA ILE A 492 -16.62 20.47 2.18
C ILE A 492 -18.08 20.82 2.48
N TYR A 493 -18.40 21.36 3.66
CA TYR A 493 -19.76 21.82 4.00
C TYR A 493 -20.21 23.09 3.27
N ASP A 494 -19.27 23.88 2.72
CA ASP A 494 -19.55 25.13 2.02
C ASP A 494 -19.69 24.95 0.49
N LEU A 495 -19.66 23.71 0.01
CA LEU A 495 -19.80 23.40 -1.41
C LEU A 495 -21.19 23.76 -1.93
N ASN A 496 -21.21 24.39 -3.10
CA ASN A 496 -22.45 24.73 -3.80
C ASN A 496 -22.25 24.64 -5.31
N THR A 497 -23.36 24.62 -6.07
CA THR A 497 -23.28 24.41 -7.52
C THR A 497 -22.54 25.51 -8.29
N SER A 498 -22.27 26.67 -7.66
CA SER A 498 -21.52 27.76 -8.28
C SER A 498 -20.02 27.54 -8.12
N ASN A 499 -19.54 27.28 -6.90
CA ASN A 499 -18.10 27.20 -6.62
C ASN A 499 -17.41 25.98 -7.24
N ILE A 500 -18.10 24.83 -7.37
CA ILE A 500 -17.53 23.62 -7.99
C ILE A 500 -17.58 23.63 -9.52
N SER A 501 -17.96 24.75 -10.16
CA SER A 501 -18.25 24.79 -11.61
C SER A 501 -17.10 24.27 -12.48
N ASP A 502 -15.87 24.54 -12.07
CA ASP A 502 -14.67 24.18 -12.82
C ASP A 502 -14.17 22.80 -12.42
N GLY A 503 -14.30 22.52 -11.13
CA GLY A 503 -13.92 21.29 -10.51
C GLY A 503 -13.56 21.50 -9.06
N ILE A 504 -13.29 20.39 -8.39
CA ILE A 504 -12.84 20.35 -7.00
C ILE A 504 -11.73 19.31 -6.85
N ILE A 505 -10.78 19.60 -5.98
CA ILE A 505 -9.73 18.68 -5.60
C ILE A 505 -9.99 18.25 -4.17
N LEU A 506 -10.22 16.94 -3.99
CA LEU A 506 -10.40 16.34 -2.67
C LEU A 506 -9.10 15.64 -2.24
N TYR A 507 -8.96 15.41 -0.94
CA TYR A 507 -7.85 14.64 -0.40
C TYR A 507 -8.39 13.42 0.32
N GLU A 508 -7.91 12.24 -0.09
CA GLU A 508 -8.18 10.99 0.60
C GLU A 508 -7.68 11.07 2.05
N LYS A 509 -8.53 10.64 2.99
CA LYS A 509 -8.23 10.62 4.40
C LYS A 509 -7.75 9.22 4.82
N ILE A 510 -6.46 9.11 5.13
CA ILE A 510 -5.83 7.86 5.57
C ILE A 510 -5.67 7.90 7.10
N THR A 511 -6.66 7.38 7.84
CA THR A 511 -6.65 7.36 9.32
C THR A 511 -6.10 6.05 9.86
N THR A 512 -5.11 6.12 10.75
CA THR A 512 -4.37 4.94 11.22
C THR A 512 -4.48 4.68 12.71
N ASN A 513 -5.62 5.04 13.33
CA ASN A 513 -5.88 4.79 14.76
C ASN A 513 -5.66 3.31 15.18
N LEU A 514 -5.45 2.41 14.23
CA LEU A 514 -5.42 0.95 14.37
C LEU A 514 -4.02 0.33 14.21
N PHE A 515 -2.95 1.11 13.97
CA PHE A 515 -1.57 0.58 14.07
C PHE A 515 -1.20 0.13 15.50
N LEU A 516 -1.98 0.53 16.50
CA LEU A 516 -1.66 0.39 17.93
C LEU A 516 -2.77 -0.29 18.75
N ASN A 517 -3.63 -1.09 18.12
CA ASN A 517 -4.65 -1.82 18.88
C ASN A 517 -4.12 -3.06 19.62
N ASP A 518 -2.85 -3.39 19.47
CA ASP A 518 -2.19 -4.30 20.40
C ASP A 518 -1.31 -3.46 21.33
N LYS A 519 -1.85 -3.19 22.52
CA LYS A 519 -1.04 -2.84 23.68
C LYS A 519 0.10 -3.87 23.77
N VAL A 520 1.34 -3.41 23.62
CA VAL A 520 2.51 -4.06 24.22
C VAL A 520 2.72 -3.42 25.58
#